data_AF-A0A957J0R5-F1
#
_entry.id   AF-A0A957J0R5-F1
#
_cell.length_a   1.000
_cell.length_b   1.000
_cell.length_c   1.000
_cell.angle_alpha   90.00
_cell.angle_beta   90.00
_cell.angle_gamma   90.00
#
_symmetry.space_group_name_H-M   'P 1'
#
loop_
_entity.id
_entity.type
_entity.pdbx_description
1 polymer ?
#
loop_
_entity_poly.entity_id
_entity_poly.type
_entity_poly.pdbx_seq_one_letter_code
_entity_poly.pdbx_strand_id
1 'polypeptide(L)' 'MSDVVKEVIERAMKDEAFRQLLFNNPDEALKGYDLSAADRELLGNLDEDSLSEFSGDLGDRTTKGMWPGTGR' A
#
# COMPACT_ATOMS: atom_id res chain seq x y z
N MET A 1 -7.44 -4.54 10.51
CA MET A 1 -6.89 -3.92 9.29
C MET A 1 -7.81 -4.28 8.15
N SER A 2 -8.47 -3.30 7.57
CA SER A 2 -9.48 -3.46 6.51
C SER A 2 -8.81 -3.70 5.14
N ASP A 3 -9.50 -4.40 4.22
CA ASP A 3 -8.99 -4.68 2.87
C ASP A 3 -8.72 -3.39 2.07
N VAL A 4 -9.47 -2.32 2.34
CA VAL A 4 -9.29 -0.99 1.73
C VAL A 4 -7.90 -0.42 2.03
N VAL A 5 -7.40 -0.57 3.27
CA VAL A 5 -6.05 -0.11 3.66
C VAL A 5 -4.97 -0.81 2.84
N LYS A 6 -5.10 -2.13 2.64
CA LYS A 6 -4.14 -2.88 1.83
C LYS A 6 -4.17 -2.41 0.38
N GLU A 7 -5.36 -2.16 -0.17
CA GLU A 7 -5.51 -1.68 -1.54
C GLU A 7 -4.87 -0.29 -1.72
N VAL A 8 -5.05 0.61 -0.75
CA VAL A 8 -4.42 1.94 -0.73
C VAL A 8 -2.90 1.84 -0.68
N ILE A 9 -2.35 0.96 0.17
CA ILE A 9 -0.91 0.73 0.29
C ILE A 9 -0.35 0.14 -1.01
N GLU A 10 -1.00 -0.89 -1.57
CA GLU A 10 -0.62 -1.47 -2.86
C GLU A 10 -0.66 -0.44 -3.98
N ARG A 11 -1.65 0.45 -3.96
CA ARG A 11 -1.76 1.54 -4.92
C ARG A 11 -0.64 2.55 -4.73
N ALA A 12 -0.32 2.97 -3.51
CA ALA A 12 0.82 3.84 -3.24
C ALA A 12 2.13 3.25 -3.76
N MET A 13 2.34 1.93 -3.64
CA MET A 13 3.55 1.30 -4.15
C MET A 13 3.61 1.22 -5.68
N LYS A 14 2.48 0.99 -6.34
CA LYS A 14 2.40 0.90 -7.82
C LYS A 14 2.31 2.27 -8.50
N ASP A 15 1.79 3.27 -7.78
CA ASP A 15 1.43 4.59 -8.27
C ASP A 15 2.21 5.63 -7.47
N GLU A 16 3.40 5.99 -7.98
CA GLU A 16 4.33 6.92 -7.30
C GLU A 16 3.68 8.29 -7.05
N ALA A 17 2.81 8.74 -7.95
CA ALA A 17 2.05 9.98 -7.78
C ALA A 17 1.09 9.87 -6.60
N PHE A 18 0.41 8.73 -6.45
CA PHE A 18 -0.45 8.47 -5.29
C PHE A 18 0.36 8.35 -4.00
N ARG A 19 1.52 7.70 -4.00
CA ARG A 19 2.46 7.69 -2.86
C ARG A 19 2.82 9.11 -2.42
N GLN A 20 3.23 9.96 -3.36
CA GLN A 20 3.59 11.34 -3.02
C GLN A 20 2.38 12.12 -2.49
N LEU A 21 1.19 11.85 -3.00
CA LEU A 21 -0.04 12.48 -2.52
C LEU A 21 -0.42 11.96 -1.12
N LEU A 22 -0.24 10.67 -0.83
CA LEU A 22 -0.45 10.08 0.48
C LEU A 22 0.51 10.67 1.53
N PHE A 23 1.78 10.91 1.16
CA PHE A 23 2.77 11.52 2.06
C PHE A 23 2.59 13.03 2.23
N ASN A 24 2.25 13.76 1.17
CA ASN A 24 2.08 15.22 1.27
C ASN A 24 0.69 15.60 1.81
N ASN A 25 -0.35 14.86 1.44
CA ASN A 25 -1.75 15.12 1.77
C ASN A 25 -2.54 13.81 1.95
N PRO A 26 -2.32 13.06 3.05
CA PRO A 26 -3.02 11.82 3.31
C PRO A 26 -4.54 12.02 3.34
N ASP A 27 -5.03 13.13 3.90
CA ASP A 27 -6.48 13.43 3.93
C ASP A 27 -7.12 13.53 2.55
N GLU A 28 -6.39 14.02 1.53
CA GLU A 28 -6.86 14.07 0.14
C GLU A 28 -6.72 12.71 -0.55
N ALA A 29 -5.61 11.98 -0.31
CA ALA A 29 -5.40 10.64 -0.86
C ALA A 29 -6.45 9.64 -0.38
N LEU A 30 -6.85 9.76 0.88
CA LEU A 30 -7.82 8.89 1.55
C LEU A 30 -9.26 9.37 1.34
N LYS A 31 -9.46 10.51 0.66
CA LYS A 31 -10.76 11.11 0.43
C LYS A 31 -11.56 10.27 -0.57
N GLY A 32 -12.62 9.63 -0.08
CA GLY A 32 -13.48 8.76 -0.88
C GLY A 32 -13.22 7.26 -0.69
N TYR A 33 -12.21 6.89 0.12
CA TYR A 33 -12.07 5.54 0.61
C TYR A 33 -12.91 5.37 1.89
N ASP A 34 -13.63 4.25 2.00
CA ASP A 34 -14.39 3.90 3.21
C ASP A 34 -13.43 3.35 4.26
N LEU A 35 -12.79 4.27 4.98
CA LEU A 35 -11.80 3.98 6.00
C LEU A 35 -12.36 4.35 7.36
N SER A 36 -12.21 3.43 8.32
CA SER A 36 -12.53 3.74 9.71
C SER A 36 -11.52 4.75 10.28
N ALA A 37 -11.88 5.46 11.35
CA ALA A 37 -10.99 6.46 11.96
C ALA A 37 -9.61 5.87 12.32
N ALA A 38 -9.60 4.64 12.84
CA ALA A 38 -8.37 3.90 13.13
C ALA A 38 -7.53 3.59 11.89
N ASP A 39 -8.17 3.27 10.75
CA ASP A 39 -7.48 2.98 9.49
C ASP A 39 -6.91 4.27 8.86
N ARG A 40 -7.65 5.39 8.96
CA ARG A 40 -7.18 6.70 8.52
C ARG A 40 -5.99 7.19 9.34
N GLU A 41 -6.01 7.00 10.65
CA GLU A 41 -4.87 7.31 11.51
C GLU A 41 -3.65 6.43 11.19
N LEU A 42 -3.87 5.14 10.88
CA LEU A 42 -2.82 4.21 10.44
C LEU A 42 -2.16 4.68 9.14
N LEU A 43 -2.96 5.11 8.16
CA LEU A 43 -2.48 5.61 6.87
C LEU A 43 -1.88 7.02 6.98
N GLY A 44 -2.35 7.85 7.91
CA GLY A 44 -1.80 9.18 8.18
C GLY A 44 -0.49 9.16 8.98
N ASN A 45 -0.26 8.12 9.79
CA ASN A 45 1.03 7.84 10.44
C ASN A 45 1.94 6.93 9.59
N LEU A 46 1.56 6.65 8.34
CA LEU A 46 2.31 5.76 7.49
C LEU A 46 3.52 6.50 6.91
N ASP A 47 4.69 6.26 7.50
CA ASP A 47 5.97 6.79 7.03
C ASP A 47 6.64 5.85 6.00
N GLU A 48 7.71 6.34 5.36
CA GLU A 48 8.47 5.60 4.35
C GLU A 48 8.98 4.24 4.87
N ASP A 49 9.37 4.18 6.15
CA ASP A 49 9.74 2.94 6.83
C ASP A 49 8.57 1.94 6.91
N SER A 50 7.37 2.39 7.28
CA SER A 50 6.19 1.53 7.33
C SER A 50 5.77 1.07 5.93
N LEU A 51 5.79 1.95 4.93
CA LEU A 51 5.52 1.59 3.54
C LEU A 51 6.56 0.58 3.00
N SER A 52 7.82 0.74 3.34
CA SER A 52 8.88 -0.20 2.96
C SER A 52 8.71 -1.56 3.65
N GLU A 53 8.27 -1.59 4.91
CA GLU A 53 7.96 -2.84 5.62
C GLU A 53 6.77 -3.57 5.00
N PHE A 54 5.69 -2.84 4.65
CA PHE A 54 4.57 -3.38 3.89
C PHE A 54 4.97 -3.84 2.48
N SER A 55 5.88 -3.11 1.81
CA SER A 55 6.44 -3.51 0.51
C SER A 55 7.28 -4.77 0.60
N GLY A 56 8.00 -4.98 1.70
CA GLY A 56 8.73 -6.22 1.95
C GLY A 56 7.76 -7.40 2.01
N ASP A 57 6.71 -7.29 2.83
CA ASP A 57 5.70 -8.35 3.01
C ASP A 57 4.86 -8.61 1.73
N LEU A 58 4.61 -7.57 0.92
CA LEU A 58 3.94 -7.68 -0.38
C LEU A 58 4.87 -8.15 -1.51
N GLY A 59 6.17 -7.91 -1.42
CA GLY A 59 7.20 -8.40 -2.36
C GLY A 59 7.28 -9.93 -2.36
N ASP A 60 7.17 -10.55 -1.19
CA ASP A 60 7.08 -12.01 -1.04
C ASP A 60 5.81 -12.61 -1.65
N ARG A 61 4.75 -11.80 -1.84
CA ARG A 61 3.46 -12.23 -2.41
C ARG A 61 3.32 -11.90 -3.90
N THR A 62 3.87 -10.78 -4.36
CA THR A 62 3.84 -10.38 -5.77
C THR A 62 4.82 -11.19 -6.62
N THR A 63 5.91 -11.69 -6.04
CA THR A 63 6.84 -12.61 -6.72
C THR A 63 6.33 -14.05 -6.84
N LYS A 64 5.22 -14.42 -6.18
CA LYS A 64 4.66 -15.78 -6.22
C LYS A 64 3.63 -16.01 -7.35
N GLY A 65 3.41 -15.01 -8.20
CA GLY A 65 2.51 -15.06 -9.36
C GLY A 65 3.18 -15.22 -10.73
N MET A 66 4.51 -15.22 -10.81
CA MET A 66 5.22 -15.50 -12.07
C MET A 66 5.45 -17.02 -12.21
N TRP A 67 4.52 -17.76 -12.82
CA TRP A 67 4.66 -19.18 -13.17
C TRP A 67 4.25 -19.38 -14.65
N PRO A 68 4.67 -20.41 -15.43
CA PRO A 68 5.46 -21.62 -15.11
C PRO A 68 6.68 -21.87 -16.03
N GLY A 69 7.67 -22.65 -15.57
CA GLY A 69 8.85 -22.93 -16.40
C GLY A 69 9.79 -23.99 -15.82
N THR A 70 9.37 -25.24 -15.92
CA THR A 70 10.24 -26.41 -15.97
C THR A 70 11.35 -26.21 -17.01
N GLY A 71 12.61 -26.53 -16.67
CA GLY A 71 13.73 -26.66 -17.62
C GLY A 71 14.94 -25.86 -17.15
N ARG A 72 16.09 -26.45 -16.79
CA ARG A 72 16.67 -27.78 -17.05
C ARG A 72 17.44 -28.25 -15.83
#